data_AF-A0A2H9MSX6-F1
#
_entry.id   AF-A0A2H9MSX6-F1
#
_cell.length_a   1.000
_cell.length_b   1.000
_cell.length_c   1.000
_cell.angle_alpha   90.00
_cell.angle_beta   90.00
_cell.angle_gamma   90.00
#
_symmetry.space_group_name_H-M   'P 1'
#
loop_
_entity.id
_entity.type
_entity.pdbx_description
1 polymer ?
#
loop_
_entity_poly.entity_id
_entity_poly.type
_entity_poly.pdbx_seq_one_letter_code
_entity_poly.pdbx_strand_id
1 'polypeptide(L)'
;MQIRQPIVAVLGHVDSGKTSLLDRIRGTGVQGREAGGITQHIGASFLPTDTIKKICGPLYKKLEESENQVPGILVIDTPGHEVFTNLRARGGSAADIAILVVDVNRGFQPQTNESLKILQSRKVPFVVALNKCDQISGWRKSETTFISKAIKEQDASIQADLDQKIYDVVGTLSILGYQSEAFYRVKDFKQEIAIVPISARSGVGIPELLAVLVGLTQQYLQKRLNQEQKDPRGIVLEVNDEVGLGQTANIILIDGSIKKGDSIVVAKRDSVIVIKPKAVLLPKPLDEMRDPRDKFKPVDKVDAAAGLKIASPDLEGVLPGSTLYIASNASDIEKYTKLIESEMKSVFIDTETNGIVLKCDTIGSLEAIVEMLRRSQVPVAKADIGPVNRHDIMEAKAIKEKNRHLGVVLAFNVKILPDAKEESESSHIRLFEDRVIYSLIDNYNAWVEEDTAHEEDAVFAEFTPISKFTFLKGYVFRNNNPAVFGIRVDVGTLKHKIPFMNKDGRKVGVIHQLQHEGKTVTSAKQGQEVACSVQDVTIGRQIFEDEVYYTLPHSHEAKQILKKYMHKLSPDEQQVLNKIVEIQREKDASYAY
;
A
#
# COMPACT_ATOMS: atom_id res chain seq x y z
N MET A 1 16.15 1.80 34.16
CA MET A 1 15.29 1.83 32.95
C MET A 1 14.04 2.62 33.25
N GLN A 2 14.01 3.89 32.86
CA GLN A 2 12.80 4.71 32.94
C GLN A 2 11.93 4.44 31.70
N ILE A 3 10.78 3.78 31.89
CA ILE A 3 9.86 3.41 30.82
C ILE A 3 8.69 4.40 30.78
N ARG A 4 8.32 4.87 29.59
CA ARG A 4 7.09 5.64 29.37
C ARG A 4 5.90 4.76 29.03
N GLN A 5 4.69 5.30 29.17
CA GLN A 5 3.47 4.68 28.64
C GLN A 5 3.59 4.42 27.13
N PRO A 6 3.13 3.27 26.63
CA PRO A 6 3.00 3.02 25.21
C PRO A 6 1.97 3.95 24.58
N ILE A 7 2.26 4.38 23.36
CA ILE A 7 1.34 5.09 22.49
C ILE A 7 0.58 4.06 21.68
N VAL A 8 -0.74 4.02 21.82
CA VAL A 8 -1.61 3.04 21.18
C VAL A 8 -2.48 3.75 20.15
N ALA A 9 -2.32 3.43 18.87
CA ALA A 9 -3.24 3.92 17.84
C ALA A 9 -4.45 2.97 17.70
N VAL A 10 -5.66 3.52 17.62
CA VAL A 10 -6.86 2.73 17.29
C VAL A 10 -7.23 2.97 15.83
N LEU A 11 -7.20 1.90 15.03
CA LEU A 11 -7.36 1.91 13.58
C LEU A 11 -8.53 1.01 13.17
N GLY A 12 -9.03 1.16 11.94
CA GLY A 12 -10.13 0.34 11.41
C GLY A 12 -11.14 1.13 10.58
N HIS A 13 -12.03 0.41 9.91
CA HIS A 13 -13.04 0.96 9.00
C HIS A 13 -14.01 1.97 9.64
N VAL A 14 -14.68 2.78 8.80
CA VAL A 14 -15.81 3.62 9.24
C VAL A 14 -16.85 2.73 9.94
N ASP A 15 -17.41 3.21 11.04
CA ASP A 15 -18.39 2.48 11.85
C ASP A 15 -17.93 1.14 12.44
N SER A 16 -16.64 0.78 12.38
CA SER A 16 -16.15 -0.43 13.07
C SER A 16 -16.22 -0.32 14.60
N GLY A 17 -16.42 0.88 15.13
CA GLY A 17 -16.64 1.17 16.56
C GLY A 17 -15.38 1.59 17.33
N LYS A 18 -14.39 2.20 16.66
CA LYS A 18 -13.17 2.76 17.29
C LYS A 18 -13.49 3.76 18.40
N THR A 19 -14.25 4.81 18.09
CA THR A 19 -14.65 5.87 19.03
C THR A 19 -15.50 5.30 20.16
N SER A 20 -16.44 4.40 19.85
CA SER A 20 -17.28 3.73 20.85
C SER A 20 -16.47 2.88 21.82
N LEU A 21 -15.43 2.18 21.33
CA LEU A 21 -14.50 1.41 22.17
C LEU A 21 -13.78 2.34 23.14
N LEU A 22 -13.25 3.46 22.64
CA LEU A 22 -12.53 4.42 23.48
C LEU A 22 -13.46 5.12 24.49
N ASP A 23 -14.66 5.50 24.07
CA ASP A 23 -15.67 6.05 24.97
C ASP A 23 -16.04 5.08 26.08
N ARG A 24 -16.16 3.79 25.77
CA ARG A 24 -16.43 2.76 26.77
C ARG A 24 -15.29 2.62 27.78
N ILE A 25 -14.04 2.72 27.33
CA ILE A 25 -12.85 2.65 28.19
C ILE A 25 -12.74 3.90 29.07
N ARG A 26 -12.99 5.09 28.51
CA ARG A 26 -12.91 6.38 29.23
C ARG A 26 -14.09 6.63 30.17
N GLY A 27 -15.25 6.01 29.92
CA GLY A 27 -16.51 6.40 30.54
C GLY A 27 -17.03 7.74 30.00
N THR A 28 -16.76 8.01 28.72
CA THR A 28 -17.15 9.25 28.01
C THR A 28 -18.17 8.96 26.92
N GLY A 29 -18.73 10.02 26.34
CA GLY A 29 -19.68 9.94 25.22
C GLY A 29 -19.32 10.95 24.14
N VAL A 30 -18.06 10.91 23.68
CA VAL A 30 -17.51 11.80 22.66
C VAL A 30 -18.23 11.58 21.33
N GLN A 31 -18.51 10.33 20.95
CA GLN A 31 -19.14 10.00 19.67
C GLN A 31 -20.47 10.73 19.45
N GLY A 32 -21.29 10.86 20.50
CA GLY A 32 -22.61 11.50 20.41
C GLY A 32 -22.58 13.02 20.25
N ARG A 33 -21.40 13.65 20.40
CA ARG A 33 -21.20 15.10 20.33
C ARG A 33 -20.53 15.54 19.03
N GLU A 34 -19.94 14.62 18.28
CA GLU A 34 -19.36 14.90 16.96
C GLU A 34 -20.46 15.06 15.91
N ALA A 35 -20.27 16.00 14.97
CA ALA A 35 -21.22 16.24 13.89
C ALA A 35 -21.40 14.96 13.05
N GLY A 36 -22.64 14.45 12.99
CA GLY A 36 -22.97 13.21 12.28
C GLY A 36 -22.48 11.93 12.97
N GLY A 37 -21.97 11.99 14.21
CA GLY A 37 -21.50 10.82 14.96
C GLY A 37 -20.22 10.17 14.43
N ILE A 38 -19.47 10.90 13.59
CA ILE A 38 -18.23 10.44 12.95
C ILE A 38 -17.02 11.25 13.43
N THR A 39 -15.91 10.54 13.63
CA THR A 39 -14.62 11.12 14.03
C THR A 39 -13.93 11.76 12.83
N GLN A 40 -13.62 13.05 12.96
CA GLN A 40 -13.03 13.88 11.88
C GLN A 40 -11.61 14.41 12.21
N HIS A 41 -11.19 14.31 13.47
CA HIS A 41 -9.92 14.87 13.98
C HIS A 41 -9.14 13.81 14.76
N ILE A 42 -7.84 13.97 14.94
CA ILE A 42 -7.06 13.08 15.83
C ILE A 42 -7.28 13.49 17.28
N GLY A 43 -7.73 12.55 18.11
CA GLY A 43 -7.79 12.70 19.56
C GLY A 43 -6.64 11.98 20.25
N ALA A 44 -6.24 12.45 21.42
CA ALA A 44 -5.44 11.64 22.34
C ALA A 44 -6.03 11.67 23.75
N SER A 45 -5.96 10.54 24.43
CA SER A 45 -6.43 10.36 25.80
C SER A 45 -5.44 9.51 26.59
N PHE A 46 -5.04 10.01 27.76
CA PHE A 46 -4.23 9.23 28.68
C PHE A 46 -5.13 8.36 29.58
N LEU A 47 -4.85 7.06 29.60
CA LEU A 47 -5.50 6.06 30.44
C LEU A 47 -4.54 5.67 31.58
N PRO A 48 -4.82 6.08 32.83
CA PRO A 48 -3.98 5.74 33.97
C PRO A 48 -4.00 4.24 34.28
N THR A 49 -2.91 3.71 34.84
CA THR A 49 -2.80 2.30 35.24
C THR A 49 -3.94 1.87 36.17
N ASP A 50 -4.37 2.72 37.11
CA ASP A 50 -5.50 2.40 38.01
C ASP A 50 -6.82 2.17 37.26
N THR A 51 -7.04 2.91 36.17
CA THR A 51 -8.22 2.71 35.32
C THR A 51 -8.13 1.37 34.60
N ILE A 52 -6.95 1.04 34.07
CA ILE A 52 -6.70 -0.23 33.38
C ILE A 52 -6.86 -1.40 34.36
N LYS A 53 -6.28 -1.31 35.57
CA LYS A 53 -6.45 -2.29 36.66
C LYS A 53 -7.92 -2.52 36.99
N LYS A 54 -8.69 -1.44 37.13
CA LYS A 54 -10.13 -1.52 37.42
C LYS A 54 -10.91 -2.24 36.31
N ILE A 55 -10.60 -1.96 35.04
CA ILE A 55 -11.29 -2.58 33.90
C ILE A 55 -10.88 -4.05 33.74
N CYS A 56 -9.59 -4.36 33.79
CA CYS A 56 -9.08 -5.73 33.66
C CYS A 56 -9.44 -6.62 34.87
N GLY A 57 -9.60 -6.03 36.05
CA GLY A 57 -9.90 -6.72 37.30
C GLY A 57 -8.90 -7.84 37.58
N PRO A 58 -9.33 -9.10 37.78
CA PRO A 58 -8.45 -10.21 38.12
C PRO A 58 -7.42 -10.54 37.04
N LEU A 59 -7.67 -10.18 35.77
CA LEU A 59 -6.73 -10.43 34.68
C LEU A 59 -5.44 -9.62 34.82
N TYR A 60 -5.50 -8.47 35.50
CA TYR A 60 -4.33 -7.62 35.68
C TYR A 60 -3.32 -8.19 36.67
N LYS A 61 -3.73 -9.07 37.60
CA LYS A 61 -2.85 -9.59 38.66
C LYS A 61 -1.57 -10.23 38.11
N LYS A 62 -1.69 -11.03 37.04
CA LYS A 62 -0.52 -11.66 36.38
C LYS A 62 0.40 -10.65 35.70
N LEU A 63 -0.13 -9.49 35.30
CA LEU A 63 0.63 -8.42 34.67
C LEU A 63 1.40 -7.58 35.70
N GLU A 64 0.98 -7.58 36.98
CA GLU A 64 1.68 -6.89 38.08
C GLU A 64 2.98 -7.59 38.47
N GLU A 65 3.09 -8.89 38.23
CA GLU A 65 4.31 -9.68 38.50
C GLU A 65 5.45 -9.34 37.53
N SER A 66 5.17 -8.55 36.47
CA SER A 66 6.20 -8.10 35.55
C SER A 66 7.11 -7.05 36.20
N GLU A 67 8.43 -7.23 36.05
CA GLU A 67 9.42 -6.22 36.46
C GLU A 67 9.29 -4.89 35.70
N ASN A 68 8.64 -4.90 34.54
CA ASN A 68 8.57 -3.77 33.61
C ASN A 68 7.13 -3.27 33.44
N GLN A 69 6.53 -2.79 34.54
CA GLN A 69 5.18 -2.26 34.52
C GLN A 69 5.10 -0.94 33.73
N VAL A 70 4.09 -0.82 32.86
CA VAL A 70 3.84 0.43 32.13
C VAL A 70 3.05 1.43 33.02
N PRO A 71 3.38 2.73 32.98
CA PRO A 71 2.76 3.76 33.83
C PRO A 71 1.37 4.21 33.37
N GLY A 72 0.78 3.53 32.39
CA GLY A 72 -0.50 3.83 31.78
C GLY A 72 -0.46 3.56 30.29
N ILE A 73 -1.43 4.07 29.55
CA ILE A 73 -1.47 4.00 28.08
C ILE A 73 -1.88 5.37 27.53
N LEU A 74 -1.18 5.88 26.53
CA LEU A 74 -1.66 7.01 25.74
C LEU A 74 -2.35 6.48 24.50
N VAL A 75 -3.65 6.72 24.35
CA VAL A 75 -4.40 6.25 23.19
C VAL A 75 -4.62 7.38 22.20
N ILE A 76 -4.35 7.12 20.93
CA ILE A 76 -4.63 8.00 19.80
C ILE A 76 -5.90 7.50 19.10
N ASP A 77 -6.95 8.31 19.11
CA ASP A 77 -8.18 8.07 18.35
C ASP A 77 -7.97 8.56 16.92
N THR A 78 -8.02 7.65 15.95
CA THR A 78 -7.85 8.00 14.54
C THR A 78 -9.18 7.93 13.79
N PRO A 79 -9.45 8.91 12.91
CA PRO A 79 -10.66 8.90 12.11
C PRO A 79 -10.66 7.74 11.09
N GLY A 80 -11.84 7.15 10.90
CA GLY A 80 -12.03 5.98 10.03
C GLY A 80 -12.31 6.29 8.57
N HIS A 81 -12.68 7.52 8.23
CA HIS A 81 -13.07 7.88 6.87
C HIS A 81 -11.84 7.92 5.96
N GLU A 82 -12.02 7.49 4.72
CA GLU A 82 -11.00 7.46 3.67
C GLU A 82 -10.23 8.79 3.52
N VAL A 83 -10.95 9.92 3.56
CA VAL A 83 -10.41 11.29 3.50
C VAL A 83 -9.35 11.59 4.59
N PHE A 84 -9.26 10.77 5.63
CA PHE A 84 -8.33 10.96 6.74
C PHE A 84 -7.18 9.94 6.77
N THR A 85 -6.79 9.38 5.62
CA THR A 85 -5.59 8.52 5.48
C THR A 85 -4.36 9.14 6.14
N ASN A 86 -4.15 10.44 5.98
CA ASN A 86 -3.01 11.14 6.56
C ASN A 86 -3.02 11.16 8.08
N LEU A 87 -4.21 11.13 8.68
CA LEU A 87 -4.34 11.08 10.13
C LEU A 87 -4.03 9.68 10.67
N ARG A 88 -4.39 8.62 9.94
CA ARG A 88 -3.96 7.23 10.24
C ARG A 88 -2.45 7.07 10.06
N ALA A 89 -1.89 7.63 9.00
CA ALA A 89 -0.46 7.71 8.76
C ALA A 89 0.25 8.71 9.71
N ARG A 90 -0.43 9.50 10.53
CA ARG A 90 0.24 10.28 11.60
C ARG A 90 0.19 9.51 12.91
N GLY A 91 -0.99 9.02 13.28
CA GLY A 91 -1.20 8.18 14.47
C GLY A 91 -0.31 6.92 14.46
N GLY A 92 -0.18 6.25 13.32
CA GLY A 92 0.69 5.08 13.17
C GLY A 92 2.19 5.38 13.30
N SER A 93 2.65 6.61 13.07
CA SER A 93 4.08 6.98 13.22
C SER A 93 4.42 7.15 14.69
N ALA A 94 3.50 7.76 15.43
CA ALA A 94 3.64 7.96 16.87
C ALA A 94 3.44 6.67 17.67
N ALA A 95 2.64 5.73 17.14
CA ALA A 95 2.24 4.53 17.86
C ALA A 95 3.38 3.53 18.08
N ASP A 96 3.45 2.98 19.29
CA ASP A 96 4.29 1.83 19.62
C ASP A 96 3.61 0.50 19.31
N ILE A 97 2.29 0.48 19.40
CA ILE A 97 1.42 -0.67 19.13
C ILE A 97 0.05 -0.13 18.66
N ALA A 98 -0.74 -0.94 17.95
CA ALA A 98 -2.08 -0.55 17.52
C ALA A 98 -3.18 -1.55 17.89
N ILE A 99 -4.41 -1.05 17.95
CA ILE A 99 -5.63 -1.86 17.99
C ILE A 99 -6.30 -1.71 16.63
N LEU A 100 -6.38 -2.81 15.87
CA LEU A 100 -7.12 -2.87 14.62
C LEU A 100 -8.55 -3.33 14.90
N VAL A 101 -9.50 -2.40 14.84
CA VAL A 101 -10.92 -2.66 15.13
C VAL A 101 -11.63 -3.14 13.87
N VAL A 102 -12.14 -4.37 13.94
CA VAL A 102 -12.81 -5.08 12.85
C VAL A 102 -14.23 -5.40 13.28
N ASP A 103 -15.22 -5.14 12.43
CA ASP A 103 -16.60 -5.49 12.72
C ASP A 103 -16.80 -7.01 12.52
N VAL A 104 -17.29 -7.71 13.52
CA VAL A 104 -17.47 -9.19 13.52
C VAL A 104 -18.43 -9.68 12.44
N ASN A 105 -19.35 -8.83 11.97
CA ASN A 105 -20.30 -9.19 10.92
C ASN A 105 -19.82 -8.81 9.52
N ARG A 106 -18.94 -7.81 9.41
CA ARG A 106 -18.45 -7.32 8.11
C ARG A 106 -17.04 -7.79 7.76
N GLY A 107 -16.28 -8.28 8.73
CA GLY A 107 -14.89 -8.66 8.54
C GLY A 107 -14.02 -7.48 8.08
N PHE A 108 -13.00 -7.80 7.27
CA PHE A 108 -12.08 -6.80 6.73
C PHE A 108 -12.76 -5.97 5.63
N GLN A 109 -12.50 -4.67 5.68
CA GLN A 109 -13.06 -3.66 4.77
C GLN A 109 -11.90 -2.82 4.20
N PRO A 110 -12.11 -2.00 3.15
CA PRO A 110 -11.02 -1.31 2.45
C PRO A 110 -10.09 -0.50 3.38
N GLN A 111 -10.64 0.27 4.32
CA GLN A 111 -9.87 1.08 5.27
C GLN A 111 -9.21 0.23 6.37
N THR A 112 -9.72 -0.98 6.64
CA THR A 112 -9.04 -1.96 7.50
C THR A 112 -7.79 -2.47 6.81
N ASN A 113 -7.89 -2.84 5.52
CA ASN A 113 -6.74 -3.25 4.70
C ASN A 113 -5.70 -2.13 4.60
N GLU A 114 -6.14 -0.91 4.35
CA GLU A 114 -5.27 0.27 4.32
C GLU A 114 -4.54 0.48 5.65
N SER A 115 -5.27 0.42 6.78
CA SER A 115 -4.69 0.54 8.11
C SER A 115 -3.63 -0.53 8.36
N LEU A 116 -3.88 -1.77 7.94
CA LEU A 116 -2.93 -2.86 8.06
C LEU A 116 -1.66 -2.60 7.24
N LYS A 117 -1.79 -2.11 6.00
CA LYS A 117 -0.63 -1.77 5.16
C LYS A 117 0.20 -0.63 5.80
N ILE A 118 -0.45 0.37 6.41
CA ILE A 118 0.25 1.42 7.19
C ILE A 118 1.05 0.79 8.34
N LEU A 119 0.42 -0.09 9.13
CA LEU A 119 1.09 -0.79 10.24
C LEU A 119 2.29 -1.61 9.76
N GLN A 120 2.15 -2.31 8.63
CA GLN A 120 3.21 -3.10 8.01
C GLN A 120 4.39 -2.24 7.56
N SER A 121 4.12 -1.13 6.86
CA SER A 121 5.16 -0.24 6.34
C SER A 121 6.06 0.30 7.45
N ARG A 122 5.47 0.53 8.63
CA ARG A 122 6.12 1.10 9.83
C ARG A 122 6.51 0.08 10.88
N LYS A 123 6.27 -1.21 10.62
CA LYS A 123 6.56 -2.31 11.54
C LYS A 123 5.96 -2.07 12.93
N VAL A 124 4.73 -1.55 12.97
CA VAL A 124 4.00 -1.32 14.22
C VAL A 124 3.24 -2.61 14.55
N PRO A 125 3.54 -3.26 15.70
CA PRO A 125 2.79 -4.44 16.14
C PRO A 125 1.35 -4.05 16.45
N PHE A 126 0.42 -5.00 16.38
CA PHE A 126 -0.98 -4.72 16.64
C PHE A 126 -1.74 -5.93 17.17
N VAL A 127 -2.89 -5.66 17.76
CA VAL A 127 -3.91 -6.63 18.17
C VAL A 127 -5.19 -6.37 17.40
N VAL A 128 -5.96 -7.41 17.08
CA VAL A 128 -7.26 -7.25 16.42
C VAL A 128 -8.36 -7.25 17.47
N ALA A 129 -9.14 -6.18 17.51
CA ALA A 129 -10.37 -6.11 18.28
C ALA A 129 -11.55 -6.43 17.37
N LEU A 130 -12.08 -7.65 17.46
CA LEU A 130 -13.22 -8.12 16.67
C LEU A 130 -14.52 -7.65 17.36
N ASN A 131 -14.98 -6.46 16.99
CA ASN A 131 -16.01 -5.70 17.66
C ASN A 131 -17.43 -6.05 17.21
N LYS A 132 -18.40 -5.64 18.02
CA LYS A 132 -19.86 -5.82 17.82
C LYS A 132 -20.33 -7.26 17.97
N CYS A 133 -19.69 -8.07 18.83
CA CYS A 133 -20.18 -9.41 19.16
C CYS A 133 -21.63 -9.41 19.67
N ASP A 134 -22.11 -8.31 20.26
CA ASP A 134 -23.51 -8.14 20.66
C ASP A 134 -24.51 -8.10 19.49
N GLN A 135 -24.02 -7.97 18.25
CA GLN A 135 -24.82 -7.98 17.02
C GLN A 135 -24.76 -9.31 16.28
N ILE A 136 -24.15 -10.34 16.86
CA ILE A 136 -24.27 -11.70 16.34
C ILE A 136 -25.72 -12.16 16.50
N SER A 137 -26.29 -12.78 15.48
CA SER A 137 -27.70 -13.16 15.48
C SER A 137 -27.99 -14.13 16.63
N GLY A 138 -28.97 -13.79 17.47
CA GLY A 138 -29.32 -14.57 18.65
C GLY A 138 -28.45 -14.32 19.89
N TRP A 139 -27.44 -13.45 19.82
CA TRP A 139 -26.58 -13.15 20.96
C TRP A 139 -27.37 -12.69 22.19
N ARG A 140 -27.18 -13.38 23.31
CA ARG A 140 -27.83 -13.07 24.59
C ARG A 140 -26.95 -12.15 25.40
N LYS A 141 -27.58 -11.14 26.02
CA LYS A 141 -26.86 -10.23 26.94
C LYS A 141 -26.28 -11.02 28.10
N SER A 142 -24.98 -10.88 28.29
CA SER A 142 -24.24 -11.45 29.42
C SER A 142 -24.10 -10.44 30.55
N GLU A 143 -24.14 -10.90 31.80
CA GLU A 143 -23.87 -10.07 32.97
C GLU A 143 -22.37 -9.85 33.22
N THR A 144 -21.54 -10.73 32.67
CA THR A 144 -20.09 -10.65 32.76
C THR A 144 -19.51 -9.74 31.68
N THR A 145 -18.41 -9.04 32.00
CA THR A 145 -17.62 -8.24 31.03
C THR A 145 -16.51 -9.05 30.37
N PHE A 146 -16.30 -10.31 30.76
CA PHE A 146 -15.24 -11.17 30.22
C PHE A 146 -15.78 -11.95 29.01
N ILE A 147 -15.19 -11.76 27.83
CA ILE A 147 -15.61 -12.48 26.63
C ILE A 147 -15.44 -14.00 26.80
N SER A 148 -14.36 -14.42 27.47
CA SER A 148 -14.06 -15.82 27.77
C SER A 148 -15.16 -16.54 28.58
N LYS A 149 -15.96 -15.79 29.33
CA LYS A 149 -17.13 -16.28 30.07
C LYS A 149 -18.41 -16.08 29.27
N ALA A 150 -18.59 -14.91 28.66
CA ALA A 150 -19.78 -14.56 27.89
C ALA A 150 -20.04 -15.55 26.74
N ILE A 151 -18.99 -16.03 26.06
CA ILE A 151 -19.12 -17.05 25.00
C ILE A 151 -19.75 -18.34 25.53
N LYS A 152 -19.40 -18.77 26.74
CA LYS A 152 -19.91 -20.02 27.35
C LYS A 152 -21.38 -19.94 27.75
N GLU A 153 -21.90 -18.72 27.92
CA GLU A 153 -23.31 -18.45 28.20
C GLU A 153 -24.19 -18.49 26.94
N GLN A 154 -23.58 -18.47 25.75
CA GLN A 154 -24.31 -18.50 24.49
C GLN A 154 -24.69 -19.93 24.08
N ASP A 155 -25.74 -20.06 23.26
CA ASP A 155 -26.12 -21.33 22.66
C ASP A 155 -24.99 -21.84 21.72
N ALA A 156 -24.88 -23.17 21.55
CA ALA A 156 -23.82 -23.78 20.76
C ALA A 156 -23.77 -23.27 19.30
N SER A 157 -24.91 -22.95 18.70
CA SER A 157 -24.99 -22.36 17.37
C SER A 157 -24.35 -20.97 17.29
N ILE A 158 -24.53 -20.14 18.32
CA ILE A 158 -23.95 -18.79 18.41
C ILE A 158 -22.45 -18.87 18.66
N GLN A 159 -22.00 -19.82 19.50
CA GLN A 159 -20.58 -20.09 19.72
C GLN A 159 -19.89 -20.48 18.40
N ALA A 160 -20.52 -21.37 17.62
CA ALA A 160 -20.03 -21.77 16.30
C ALA A 160 -20.00 -20.61 15.30
N ASP A 161 -21.02 -19.74 15.29
CA ASP A 161 -21.05 -18.55 14.43
C ASP A 161 -19.94 -17.57 14.76
N LEU A 162 -19.70 -17.28 16.06
CA LEU A 162 -18.57 -16.46 16.47
C LEU A 162 -17.23 -17.09 16.07
N ASP A 163 -17.07 -18.39 16.26
CA ASP A 163 -15.83 -19.09 15.91
C ASP A 163 -15.56 -19.05 14.40
N GLN A 164 -16.60 -19.25 13.58
CA GLN A 164 -16.51 -19.08 12.12
C GLN A 164 -16.08 -17.67 11.74
N LYS A 165 -16.68 -16.64 12.35
CA LYS A 165 -16.32 -15.23 12.09
C LYS A 165 -14.87 -14.91 12.49
N ILE A 166 -14.36 -15.54 13.56
CA ILE A 166 -12.94 -15.45 13.92
C ILE A 166 -12.09 -16.10 12.83
N TYR A 167 -12.45 -17.30 12.36
CA TYR A 167 -11.73 -18.00 11.29
C TYR A 167 -11.72 -17.24 9.97
N ASP A 168 -12.77 -16.51 9.63
CA ASP A 168 -12.80 -15.66 8.44
C ASP A 168 -11.74 -14.53 8.53
N VAL A 169 -11.56 -13.96 9.73
CA VAL A 169 -10.51 -12.97 9.99
C VAL A 169 -9.12 -13.61 9.94
N VAL A 170 -8.96 -14.81 10.51
CA VAL A 170 -7.70 -15.58 10.44
C VAL A 170 -7.34 -15.87 8.98
N GLY A 171 -8.31 -16.32 8.18
CA GLY A 171 -8.12 -16.59 6.75
C GLY A 171 -7.67 -15.34 5.99
N THR A 172 -8.29 -14.19 6.27
CA THR A 172 -7.92 -12.91 5.66
C THR A 172 -6.50 -12.49 6.04
N LEU A 173 -6.13 -12.57 7.32
CA LEU A 173 -4.78 -12.23 7.79
C LEU A 173 -3.72 -13.18 7.21
N SER A 174 -4.05 -14.46 7.04
CA SER A 174 -3.19 -15.46 6.43
C SER A 174 -2.88 -15.14 4.96
N ILE A 175 -3.88 -14.73 4.17
CA ILE A 175 -3.68 -14.26 2.78
C ILE A 175 -2.71 -13.07 2.74
N LEU A 176 -2.74 -12.23 3.77
CA LEU A 176 -1.87 -11.06 3.91
C LEU A 176 -0.50 -11.39 4.55
N GLY A 177 -0.20 -12.67 4.76
CA GLY A 177 1.07 -13.17 5.25
C GLY A 177 1.24 -13.15 6.77
N TYR A 178 0.16 -12.98 7.53
CA TYR A 178 0.20 -12.96 8.99
C TYR A 178 -0.30 -14.28 9.59
N GLN A 179 0.38 -14.72 10.65
CA GLN A 179 -0.16 -15.74 11.55
C GLN A 179 -1.05 -15.06 12.59
N SER A 180 -2.23 -15.61 12.85
CA SER A 180 -3.17 -15.02 13.80
C SER A 180 -4.13 -16.06 14.34
N GLU A 181 -4.60 -15.84 15.56
CA GLU A 181 -5.54 -16.75 16.21
C GLU A 181 -6.34 -16.00 17.29
N ALA A 182 -7.49 -16.57 17.70
CA ALA A 182 -8.22 -16.10 18.89
C ALA A 182 -7.27 -16.01 20.09
N PHE A 183 -7.33 -14.93 20.87
CA PHE A 183 -6.36 -14.66 21.93
C PHE A 183 -6.20 -15.78 22.97
N TYR A 184 -7.25 -16.59 23.19
CA TYR A 184 -7.25 -17.74 24.09
C TYR A 184 -6.70 -19.04 23.47
N ARG A 185 -6.44 -19.05 22.15
CA ARG A 185 -5.84 -20.14 21.38
C ARG A 185 -4.42 -19.83 20.91
N VAL A 186 -3.96 -18.58 21.04
CA VAL A 186 -2.58 -18.16 20.72
C VAL A 186 -1.56 -18.96 21.52
N LYS A 187 -0.54 -19.49 20.83
CA LYS A 187 0.56 -20.25 21.43
C LYS A 187 1.81 -19.40 21.60
N ASP A 188 2.09 -18.54 20.63
CA ASP A 188 3.24 -17.63 20.65
C ASP A 188 2.83 -16.21 20.23
N PHE A 189 2.66 -15.35 21.23
CA PHE A 189 2.32 -13.93 21.05
C PHE A 189 3.40 -13.12 20.31
N LYS A 190 4.59 -13.68 20.05
CA LYS A 190 5.63 -13.05 19.23
C LYS A 190 5.39 -13.25 17.73
N GLN A 191 4.77 -14.36 17.34
CA GLN A 191 4.57 -14.75 15.94
C GLN A 191 3.11 -14.61 15.51
N GLU A 192 2.18 -14.86 16.43
CA GLU A 192 0.74 -14.87 16.15
C GLU A 192 0.08 -13.57 16.64
N ILE A 193 -0.67 -12.93 15.74
CA ILE A 193 -1.53 -11.80 16.09
C ILE A 193 -2.73 -12.31 16.89
N ALA A 194 -2.95 -11.72 18.06
CA ALA A 194 -4.11 -12.01 18.88
C ALA A 194 -5.39 -11.32 18.35
N ILE A 195 -6.43 -12.12 18.14
CA ILE A 195 -7.79 -11.65 17.83
C ILE A 195 -8.63 -11.72 19.11
N VAL A 196 -9.11 -10.57 19.58
CA VAL A 196 -9.92 -10.46 20.79
C VAL A 196 -11.35 -10.06 20.42
N PRO A 197 -12.35 -10.95 20.58
CA PRO A 197 -13.74 -10.59 20.37
C PRO A 197 -14.23 -9.65 21.47
N ILE A 198 -14.89 -8.57 21.07
CA ILE A 198 -15.38 -7.53 21.98
C ILE A 198 -16.76 -7.00 21.59
N SER A 199 -17.40 -6.33 22.53
CA SER A 199 -18.47 -5.39 22.26
C SER A 199 -18.15 -4.06 22.92
N ALA A 200 -17.84 -3.05 22.11
CA ALA A 200 -17.69 -1.67 22.58
C ALA A 200 -18.95 -1.15 23.28
N ARG A 201 -20.14 -1.65 22.89
CA ARG A 201 -21.42 -1.24 23.45
C ARG A 201 -21.64 -1.77 24.86
N SER A 202 -21.49 -3.08 25.08
CA SER A 202 -21.70 -3.68 26.40
C SER A 202 -20.45 -3.59 27.29
N GLY A 203 -19.26 -3.49 26.69
CA GLY A 203 -17.98 -3.58 27.37
C GLY A 203 -17.44 -5.01 27.51
N VAL A 204 -18.15 -6.02 26.97
CA VAL A 204 -17.68 -7.41 26.97
C VAL A 204 -16.38 -7.52 26.16
N GLY A 205 -15.38 -8.22 26.70
CA GLY A 205 -14.09 -8.48 26.05
C GLY A 205 -13.07 -7.35 26.13
N ILE A 206 -13.47 -6.13 26.52
CA ILE A 206 -12.53 -5.02 26.76
C ILE A 206 -11.50 -5.36 27.86
N PRO A 207 -11.86 -6.04 28.97
CA PRO A 207 -10.88 -6.47 29.96
C PRO A 207 -9.76 -7.33 29.37
N GLU A 208 -10.10 -8.33 28.55
CA GLU A 208 -9.14 -9.18 27.84
C GLU A 208 -8.32 -8.40 26.81
N LEU A 209 -8.96 -7.51 26.04
CA LEU A 209 -8.25 -6.68 25.04
C LEU A 209 -7.15 -5.83 25.69
N LEU A 210 -7.48 -5.15 26.78
CA LEU A 210 -6.50 -4.34 27.52
C LEU A 210 -5.42 -5.21 28.18
N ALA A 211 -5.78 -6.37 28.70
CA ALA A 211 -4.82 -7.29 29.32
C ALA A 211 -3.80 -7.81 28.29
N VAL A 212 -4.25 -8.22 27.11
CA VAL A 212 -3.37 -8.65 26.00
C VAL A 212 -2.47 -7.49 25.56
N LEU A 213 -3.04 -6.31 25.35
CA LEU A 213 -2.30 -5.12 24.93
C LEU A 213 -1.19 -4.74 25.93
N VAL A 214 -1.52 -4.65 27.21
CA VAL A 214 -0.55 -4.36 28.29
C VAL A 214 0.51 -5.45 28.34
N GLY A 215 0.12 -6.72 28.33
CA GLY A 215 1.06 -7.85 28.35
C GLY A 215 2.09 -7.78 27.21
N LEU A 216 1.63 -7.55 25.98
CA LEU A 216 2.50 -7.39 24.82
C LEU A 216 3.48 -6.22 24.98
N THR A 217 3.00 -5.07 25.45
CA THR A 217 3.84 -3.88 25.64
C THR A 217 4.91 -4.10 26.71
N GLN A 218 4.55 -4.67 27.86
CA GLN A 218 5.46 -4.95 28.96
C GLN A 218 6.50 -6.01 28.59
N GLN A 219 6.13 -7.02 27.81
CA GLN A 219 7.01 -8.13 27.48
C GLN A 219 7.94 -7.83 26.30
N TYR A 220 7.45 -7.18 25.25
CA TYR A 220 8.18 -7.09 23.98
C TYR A 220 8.65 -5.68 23.61
N LEU A 221 8.09 -4.62 24.21
CA LEU A 221 8.37 -3.24 23.79
C LEU A 221 9.26 -2.44 24.74
N GLN A 222 9.84 -3.06 25.76
CA GLN A 222 10.69 -2.38 26.77
C GLN A 222 11.77 -1.49 26.15
N LYS A 223 12.55 -2.01 25.18
CA LYS A 223 13.60 -1.23 24.49
C LYS A 223 13.03 0.00 23.78
N ARG A 224 11.87 -0.13 23.15
CA ARG A 224 11.19 0.96 22.44
C ARG A 224 10.67 2.01 23.41
N LEU A 225 10.16 1.59 24.57
CA LEU A 225 9.58 2.46 25.59
C LEU A 225 10.60 3.08 26.56
N ASN A 226 11.86 2.62 26.56
CA ASN A 226 12.93 3.23 27.35
C ASN A 226 13.09 4.72 27.02
N GLN A 227 13.26 5.56 28.03
CA GLN A 227 13.49 7.00 27.89
C GLN A 227 14.93 7.43 28.18
N GLU A 228 15.77 6.52 28.67
CA GLU A 228 17.18 6.83 28.91
C GLU A 228 17.89 7.18 27.59
N GLN A 229 18.62 8.30 27.60
CA GLN A 229 19.46 8.78 26.49
C GLN A 229 18.71 9.09 25.18
N LYS A 230 17.40 9.36 25.23
CA LYS A 230 16.65 9.80 24.05
C LYS A 230 16.52 11.31 23.96
N ASP A 231 16.66 11.83 22.75
CA ASP A 231 16.37 13.22 22.43
C ASP A 231 14.87 13.51 22.58
N PRO A 232 14.47 14.64 23.20
CA PRO A 232 13.07 15.02 23.33
C PRO A 232 12.43 15.28 21.96
N ARG A 233 11.52 14.41 21.54
CA ARG A 233 10.90 14.47 20.21
C ARG A 233 9.40 14.23 20.26
N GLY A 234 8.70 14.83 19.30
CA GLY A 234 7.28 14.63 19.12
C GLY A 234 6.85 14.76 17.67
N ILE A 235 5.55 14.71 17.45
CA ILE A 235 4.93 14.93 16.15
C ILE A 235 3.79 15.94 16.28
N VAL A 236 3.68 16.83 15.32
CA VAL A 236 2.52 17.72 15.19
C VAL A 236 1.36 16.91 14.61
N LEU A 237 0.25 16.84 15.33
CA LEU A 237 -0.96 16.18 14.81
C LEU A 237 -1.77 17.13 13.94
N GLU A 238 -2.07 18.31 14.50
CA GLU A 238 -2.96 19.33 13.94
C GLU A 238 -2.53 20.73 14.40
N VAL A 239 -2.80 21.74 13.56
CA VAL A 239 -2.59 23.16 13.86
C VAL A 239 -3.91 23.87 13.63
N ASN A 240 -4.42 24.55 14.65
CA ASN A 240 -5.75 25.16 14.69
C ASN A 240 -5.69 26.57 15.30
N ASP A 241 -6.59 27.46 14.87
CA ASP A 241 -6.80 28.76 15.53
C ASP A 241 -7.91 28.67 16.59
N GLU A 242 -7.58 29.01 17.83
CA GLU A 242 -8.51 28.94 18.95
C GLU A 242 -8.76 30.32 19.57
N VAL A 243 -10.04 30.61 19.78
CA VAL A 243 -10.49 31.89 20.37
C VAL A 243 -9.89 32.04 21.78
N GLY A 244 -9.11 33.11 21.96
CA GLY A 244 -8.46 33.44 23.23
C GLY A 244 -7.05 32.85 23.43
N LEU A 245 -6.67 31.80 22.69
CA LEU A 245 -5.31 31.24 22.69
C LEU A 245 -4.49 31.63 21.45
N GLY A 246 -5.17 32.09 20.39
CA GLY A 246 -4.55 32.33 19.09
C GLY A 246 -4.25 31.01 18.41
N GLN A 247 -3.13 30.95 17.71
CA GLN A 247 -2.74 29.72 17.03
C GLN A 247 -2.24 28.67 18.02
N THR A 248 -2.73 27.46 17.82
CA THR A 248 -2.45 26.30 18.67
C THR A 248 -2.08 25.09 17.84
N ALA A 249 -1.30 24.19 18.43
CA ALA A 249 -0.98 22.91 17.83
C ALA A 249 -1.23 21.78 18.82
N ASN A 250 -1.92 20.74 18.36
CA ASN A 250 -2.02 19.47 19.05
C ASN A 250 -0.81 18.64 18.68
N ILE A 251 -0.04 18.18 19.66
CA ILE A 251 1.16 17.39 19.46
C ILE A 251 1.12 16.10 20.29
N ILE A 252 1.82 15.07 19.83
CA ILE A 252 2.19 13.94 20.67
C ILE A 252 3.67 14.05 20.98
N LEU A 253 3.99 14.21 22.26
CA LEU A 253 5.34 14.04 22.79
C LEU A 253 5.65 12.54 22.84
N ILE A 254 6.62 12.09 22.05
CA ILE A 254 6.95 10.67 21.88
C ILE A 254 8.09 10.27 22.82
N ASP A 255 9.14 11.07 22.93
CA ASP A 255 10.25 10.79 23.85
C ASP A 255 10.71 12.06 24.58
N GLY A 256 11.34 11.89 25.75
CA GLY A 256 11.89 12.97 26.57
C GLY A 256 10.84 13.72 27.38
N SER A 257 11.10 15.01 27.63
CA SER A 257 10.22 15.87 28.43
C SER A 257 10.21 17.29 27.88
N ILE A 258 9.08 17.99 28.03
CA ILE A 258 8.98 19.43 27.79
C ILE A 258 8.78 20.18 29.10
N LYS A 259 9.46 21.31 29.26
CA LYS A 259 9.29 22.24 30.38
C LYS A 259 8.87 23.61 29.88
N LYS A 260 8.23 24.37 30.77
CA LYS A 260 7.95 25.78 30.53
C LYS A 260 9.26 26.54 30.31
N GLY A 261 9.34 27.25 29.17
CA GLY A 261 10.53 28.01 28.75
C GLY A 261 11.38 27.29 27.70
N ASP A 262 11.17 25.99 27.48
CA ASP A 262 11.82 25.27 26.39
C ASP A 262 11.36 25.81 25.03
N SER A 263 12.23 25.67 24.04
CA SER A 263 11.91 26.00 22.65
C SER A 263 11.56 24.72 21.88
N ILE A 264 10.75 24.85 20.85
CA ILE A 264 10.36 23.75 19.96
C ILE A 264 10.93 24.04 18.58
N VAL A 265 11.75 23.12 18.10
CA VAL A 265 12.30 23.17 16.74
C VAL A 265 11.41 22.30 15.86
N VAL A 266 10.87 22.86 14.79
CA VAL A 266 9.90 22.18 13.91
C VAL A 266 10.01 22.68 12.48
N ALA A 267 9.68 21.81 11.52
CA ALA A 267 9.64 22.16 10.10
C ALA A 267 8.39 22.99 9.73
N LYS A 268 8.61 24.01 8.91
CA LYS A 268 7.63 24.59 7.98
C LYS A 268 7.97 24.11 6.57
N ARG A 269 7.12 24.44 5.60
CA ARG A 269 7.30 24.05 4.18
C ARG A 269 8.71 24.31 3.67
N ASP A 270 9.26 25.50 3.90
CA ASP A 270 10.51 25.95 3.26
C ASP A 270 11.66 26.20 4.25
N SER A 271 11.45 25.98 5.54
CA SER A 271 12.42 26.33 6.58
C SER A 271 12.17 25.58 7.88
N VAL A 272 13.22 25.39 8.67
CA VAL A 272 13.08 24.98 10.07
C VAL A 272 12.96 26.21 10.94
N ILE A 273 12.01 26.21 11.86
CA ILE A 273 11.78 27.33 12.77
C ILE A 273 11.92 26.91 14.23
N VAL A 274 12.16 27.91 15.08
CA VAL A 274 12.23 27.76 16.53
C VAL A 274 11.07 28.52 17.14
N ILE A 275 10.21 27.82 17.85
CA ILE A 275 9.02 28.34 18.50
C ILE A 275 9.25 28.39 20.00
N LYS A 276 8.80 29.46 20.65
CA LYS A 276 8.69 29.50 22.11
C LYS A 276 7.21 29.43 22.52
N PRO A 277 6.74 28.28 23.05
CA PRO A 277 5.39 28.15 23.57
C PRO A 277 5.06 29.22 24.60
N LYS A 278 3.94 29.94 24.41
CA LYS A 278 3.38 30.80 25.46
C LYS A 278 2.78 29.97 26.59
N ALA A 279 2.18 28.84 26.24
CA ALA A 279 1.63 27.88 27.17
C ALA A 279 1.78 26.45 26.63
N VAL A 280 2.06 25.53 27.55
CA VAL A 280 1.92 24.09 27.34
C VAL A 280 0.72 23.63 28.15
N LEU A 281 -0.25 23.05 27.45
CA LEU A 281 -1.56 22.69 27.99
C LEU A 281 -1.71 21.17 27.96
N LEU A 282 -2.00 20.57 29.11
CA LEU A 282 -2.22 19.13 29.24
C LEU A 282 -3.71 18.84 29.49
N PRO A 283 -4.34 17.92 28.73
CA PRO A 283 -5.69 17.42 29.02
C PRO A 283 -5.71 16.69 30.37
N LYS A 284 -6.87 16.68 31.05
CA LYS A 284 -7.04 15.82 32.22
C LYS A 284 -6.97 14.35 31.80
N PRO A 285 -6.52 13.43 32.68
CA PRO A 285 -6.64 12.01 32.42
C PRO A 285 -8.08 11.63 32.06
N LEU A 286 -8.25 10.70 31.13
CA LEU A 286 -9.53 10.26 30.56
C LEU A 286 -10.28 11.30 29.70
N ASP A 287 -9.92 12.58 29.74
CA ASP A 287 -10.45 13.55 28.78
C ASP A 287 -9.81 13.32 27.40
N GLU A 288 -10.51 13.79 26.38
CA GLU A 288 -10.00 13.83 25.03
C GLU A 288 -9.54 15.25 24.69
N MET A 289 -8.40 15.38 24.01
CA MET A 289 -7.87 16.67 23.56
C MET A 289 -8.83 17.55 22.75
N ARG A 290 -9.88 16.97 22.16
CA ARG A 290 -10.83 17.66 21.28
C ARG A 290 -12.06 18.18 22.01
N ASP A 291 -12.57 17.41 22.97
CA ASP A 291 -13.73 17.77 23.82
C ASP A 291 -13.31 17.69 25.31
N PRO A 292 -12.47 18.62 25.78
CA PRO A 292 -12.06 18.63 27.17
C PRO A 292 -13.27 19.03 28.03
N ARG A 293 -13.63 18.20 29.02
CA ARG A 293 -14.77 18.47 29.92
C ARG A 293 -14.52 19.68 30.82
N ASP A 294 -13.25 20.03 31.00
CA ASP A 294 -12.75 21.17 31.76
C ASP A 294 -11.72 21.96 30.95
N LYS A 295 -11.52 23.26 31.27
CA LYS A 295 -10.46 24.06 30.64
C LYS A 295 -9.08 23.40 30.85
N PHE A 296 -8.28 23.33 29.78
CA PHE A 296 -6.91 22.85 29.86
C PHE A 296 -6.11 23.59 30.93
N LYS A 297 -5.29 22.85 31.68
CA LYS A 297 -4.44 23.44 32.71
C LYS A 297 -3.03 23.65 32.14
N PRO A 298 -2.45 24.85 32.31
CA PRO A 298 -1.03 25.04 32.09
C PRO A 298 -0.22 24.11 32.99
N VAL A 299 0.84 23.54 32.45
CA VAL A 299 1.74 22.64 33.17
C VAL A 299 3.18 23.11 33.00
N ASP A 300 3.97 23.00 34.07
CA ASP A 300 5.36 23.45 34.06
C ASP A 300 6.32 22.41 33.46
N LYS A 301 5.97 21.12 33.55
CA LYS A 301 6.73 20.02 32.97
C LYS A 301 5.79 18.89 32.56
N VAL A 302 6.06 18.27 31.42
CA VAL A 302 5.43 17.00 31.01
C VAL A 302 6.47 16.04 30.48
N ASP A 303 6.37 14.79 30.92
CA ASP A 303 7.19 13.67 30.46
C ASP A 303 6.44 12.86 29.38
N ALA A 304 7.18 12.31 28.41
CA ALA A 304 6.63 11.45 27.37
C ALA A 304 6.05 10.14 27.94
N ALA A 305 5.07 9.50 27.30
CA ALA A 305 4.36 9.95 26.10
C ALA A 305 3.10 10.76 26.45
N ALA A 306 2.93 11.94 25.86
CA ALA A 306 1.80 12.82 26.22
C ALA A 306 1.18 13.49 25.00
N GLY A 307 -0.16 13.60 25.00
CA GLY A 307 -0.88 14.49 24.11
C GLY A 307 -0.92 15.89 24.70
N LEU A 308 -0.35 16.87 24.00
CA LEU A 308 -0.20 18.24 24.48
C LEU A 308 -0.81 19.23 23.49
N LYS A 309 -1.37 20.31 24.02
CA LYS A 309 -1.70 21.49 23.21
C LYS A 309 -0.68 22.59 23.49
N ILE A 310 -0.11 23.14 22.43
CA ILE A 310 0.85 24.25 22.49
C ILE A 310 0.18 25.48 21.91
N ALA A 311 0.28 26.62 22.59
CA ALA A 311 -0.16 27.90 22.06
C ALA A 311 1.05 28.78 21.74
N SER A 312 1.16 29.23 20.49
CA SER A 312 2.20 30.17 20.05
C SER A 312 1.81 30.85 18.74
N PRO A 313 2.08 32.17 18.58
CA PRO A 313 1.81 32.86 17.32
C PRO A 313 2.71 32.39 16.16
N ASP A 314 3.85 31.74 16.46
CA ASP A 314 4.82 31.36 15.43
C ASP A 314 4.50 30.01 14.73
N LEU A 315 3.36 29.40 15.08
CA LEU A 315 2.91 28.11 14.53
C LEU A 315 2.42 28.23 13.07
N GLU A 316 2.39 29.42 12.49
CA GLU A 316 1.73 29.68 11.21
C GLU A 316 2.49 29.06 10.06
N GLY A 317 1.85 28.13 9.34
CA GLY A 317 2.51 27.38 8.26
C GLY A 317 3.34 26.19 8.74
N VAL A 318 3.29 25.84 10.03
CA VAL A 318 3.78 24.53 10.51
C VAL A 318 2.93 23.43 9.91
N LEU A 319 3.58 22.45 9.30
CA LEU A 319 2.88 21.39 8.60
C LEU A 319 2.47 20.29 9.58
N PRO A 320 1.18 19.88 9.59
CA PRO A 320 0.76 18.70 10.32
C PRO A 320 1.55 17.46 9.88
N GLY A 321 1.89 16.59 10.83
CA GLY A 321 2.73 15.42 10.64
C GLY A 321 4.23 15.68 10.73
N SER A 322 4.66 16.95 10.85
CA SER A 322 6.07 17.28 11.03
C SER A 322 6.60 16.75 12.36
N THR A 323 7.81 16.18 12.31
CA THR A 323 8.61 15.91 13.51
C THR A 323 8.97 17.23 14.18
N LEU A 324 8.95 17.24 15.51
CA LEU A 324 9.44 18.35 16.32
C LEU A 324 10.42 17.83 17.37
N TYR A 325 11.34 18.70 17.77
CA TYR A 325 12.26 18.47 18.88
C TYR A 325 12.12 19.56 19.93
N ILE A 326 12.31 19.20 21.20
CA ILE A 326 12.30 20.16 22.30
C ILE A 326 13.73 20.50 22.65
N ALA A 327 14.07 21.77 22.55
CA ALA A 327 15.39 22.32 22.83
C ALA A 327 15.39 23.10 24.14
N SER A 328 16.25 22.69 25.09
CA SER A 328 16.38 23.37 26.39
C SER A 328 17.39 24.53 26.35
N ASN A 329 18.32 24.52 25.39
CA ASN A 329 19.40 25.50 25.28
C ASN A 329 19.76 25.79 23.81
N ALA A 330 20.66 26.77 23.58
CA ALA A 330 21.07 27.17 22.24
C ALA A 330 21.80 26.06 21.44
N SER A 331 22.57 25.21 22.11
CA SER A 331 23.25 24.08 21.47
C SER A 331 22.25 23.03 20.96
N ASP A 332 21.19 22.76 21.73
CA ASP A 332 20.11 21.86 21.32
C ASP A 332 19.37 22.41 20.10
N ILE A 333 19.10 23.72 20.08
CA ILE A 333 18.46 24.40 18.95
C ILE A 333 19.28 24.16 17.68
N GLU A 334 20.59 24.39 17.72
CA GLU A 334 21.47 24.20 16.56
C GLU A 334 21.51 22.72 16.12
N LYS A 335 21.65 21.79 17.08
CA LYS A 335 21.64 20.35 16.81
C LYS A 335 20.36 19.91 16.11
N TYR A 336 19.20 20.24 16.67
CA TYR A 336 17.92 19.78 16.15
C TYR A 336 17.50 20.50 14.87
N THR A 337 17.94 21.75 14.66
CA THR A 337 17.73 22.45 13.39
C THR A 337 18.43 21.69 12.25
N LYS A 338 19.72 21.35 12.41
CA LYS A 338 20.47 20.57 11.42
C LYS A 338 19.85 19.20 11.17
N LEU A 339 19.33 18.56 12.21
CA LEU A 339 18.69 17.25 12.10
C LEU A 339 17.43 17.33 11.23
N ILE A 340 16.51 18.25 11.53
CA ILE A 340 15.28 18.43 10.74
C ILE A 340 15.60 18.86 9.30
N GLU A 341 16.57 19.76 9.10
CA GLU A 341 17.00 20.17 7.75
C GLU A 341 17.50 18.97 6.92
N SER A 342 18.23 18.04 7.54
CA SER A 342 18.71 16.83 6.87
C SER A 342 17.56 15.87 6.51
N GLU A 343 16.56 15.73 7.39
CA GLU A 343 15.35 14.95 7.12
C GLU A 343 14.56 15.57 5.96
N MET A 344 14.35 16.89 5.97
CA MET A 344 13.65 17.60 4.89
C MET A 344 14.35 17.39 3.54
N LYS A 345 15.67 17.53 3.46
CA LYS A 345 16.43 17.29 2.21
C LYS A 345 16.30 15.88 1.65
N SER A 346 15.99 14.90 2.49
CA SER A 346 15.85 13.49 2.06
C SER A 346 14.45 13.17 1.52
N VAL A 347 13.44 13.96 1.91
CA VAL A 347 12.03 13.79 1.58
C VAL A 347 11.62 14.71 0.42
N PHE A 348 12.04 15.98 0.46
CA PHE A 348 11.89 16.90 -0.65
C PHE A 348 12.95 16.60 -1.70
N ILE A 349 12.49 16.13 -2.85
CA ILE A 349 13.34 15.74 -3.97
C ILE A 349 13.11 16.76 -5.07
N ASP A 350 14.18 17.28 -5.62
CA ASP A 350 14.18 18.07 -6.84
C ASP A 350 15.47 17.69 -7.57
N THR A 351 15.35 16.70 -8.44
CA THR A 351 16.47 16.15 -9.20
C THR A 351 16.20 16.33 -10.68
N GLU A 352 17.19 16.84 -11.43
CA GLU A 352 17.14 16.95 -12.90
C GLU A 352 17.18 15.57 -13.62
N THR A 353 16.82 14.50 -12.91
CA THR A 353 16.90 13.10 -13.36
C THR A 353 15.53 12.61 -13.84
N ASN A 354 15.51 11.54 -14.64
CA ASN A 354 14.25 10.88 -15.01
C ASN A 354 13.55 10.27 -13.79
N GLY A 355 12.30 10.65 -13.56
CA GLY A 355 11.47 10.08 -12.49
C GLY A 355 10.11 10.74 -12.45
N ILE A 356 9.24 10.24 -11.59
CA ILE A 356 7.88 10.74 -11.43
C ILE A 356 7.88 12.08 -10.67
N VAL A 357 6.91 12.95 -10.98
CA VAL A 357 6.61 14.15 -10.20
C VAL A 357 5.51 13.82 -9.16
N LEU A 358 5.79 14.02 -7.88
CA LEU A 358 4.91 13.70 -6.76
C LEU A 358 4.55 14.97 -5.96
N LYS A 359 3.25 15.18 -5.73
CA LYS A 359 2.72 16.27 -4.92
C LYS A 359 1.82 15.73 -3.81
N CYS A 360 2.06 16.14 -2.57
CA CYS A 360 1.33 15.68 -1.38
C CYS A 360 0.82 16.84 -0.52
N ASP A 361 -0.07 16.55 0.42
CA ASP A 361 -0.61 17.54 1.36
C ASP A 361 0.25 17.73 2.62
N THR A 362 1.01 16.71 3.03
CA THR A 362 1.85 16.74 4.25
C THR A 362 3.20 16.05 4.05
N ILE A 363 4.16 16.35 4.92
CA ILE A 363 5.50 15.71 4.90
C ILE A 363 5.37 14.20 5.13
N GLY A 364 4.51 13.78 6.05
CA GLY A 364 4.36 12.36 6.37
C GLY A 364 3.75 11.52 5.24
N SER A 365 2.85 12.09 4.43
CA SER A 365 2.34 11.42 3.22
C SER A 365 3.39 11.40 2.12
N LEU A 366 4.14 12.51 1.95
CA LEU A 366 5.25 12.59 1.00
C LEU A 366 6.33 11.55 1.30
N GLU A 367 6.78 11.45 2.55
CA GLU A 367 7.78 10.45 3.00
C GLU A 367 7.30 9.02 2.73
N ALA A 368 6.06 8.70 3.10
CA ALA A 368 5.51 7.35 2.94
C ALA A 368 5.43 6.95 1.46
N ILE A 369 4.96 7.84 0.59
CA ILE A 369 4.84 7.56 -0.85
C ILE A 369 6.22 7.44 -1.50
N VAL A 370 7.17 8.32 -1.15
CA VAL A 370 8.55 8.25 -1.65
C VAL A 370 9.22 6.93 -1.23
N GLU A 371 9.06 6.50 0.02
CA GLU A 371 9.62 5.22 0.47
C GLU A 371 9.01 4.04 -0.30
N MET A 372 7.69 4.06 -0.54
CA MET A 372 7.02 3.02 -1.32
C MET A 372 7.49 2.98 -2.77
N LEU A 373 7.59 4.13 -3.44
CA LEU A 373 8.12 4.22 -4.81
C LEU A 373 9.56 3.70 -4.88
N ARG A 374 10.41 4.05 -3.90
CA ARG A 374 11.78 3.52 -3.79
C ARG A 374 11.81 2.00 -3.62
N ARG A 375 10.93 1.43 -2.80
CA ARG A 375 10.82 -0.04 -2.62
C ARG A 375 10.38 -0.73 -3.91
N SER A 376 9.51 -0.09 -4.70
CA SER A 376 9.09 -0.55 -6.02
C SER A 376 10.07 -0.17 -7.15
N GLN A 377 11.25 0.38 -6.82
CA GLN A 377 12.28 0.81 -7.78
C GLN A 377 11.80 1.85 -8.79
N VAL A 378 10.78 2.63 -8.45
CA VAL A 378 10.26 3.71 -9.26
C VAL A 378 11.00 5.01 -8.89
N PRO A 379 11.77 5.62 -9.82
CA PRO A 379 12.50 6.85 -9.54
C PRO A 379 11.54 8.04 -9.41
N VAL A 380 11.87 8.96 -8.52
CA VAL A 380 11.14 10.21 -8.29
C VAL A 380 12.05 11.36 -8.70
N ALA A 381 11.59 12.17 -9.64
CA ALA A 381 12.30 13.38 -10.07
C ALA A 381 12.02 14.54 -9.11
N LYS A 382 10.75 14.65 -8.70
CA LYS A 382 10.30 15.72 -7.81
C LYS A 382 9.33 15.21 -6.77
N ALA A 383 9.52 15.63 -5.53
CA ALA A 383 8.64 15.32 -4.40
C ALA A 383 8.45 16.60 -3.58
N ASP A 384 7.24 17.15 -3.60
CA ASP A 384 6.94 18.43 -2.96
C ASP A 384 5.51 18.46 -2.36
N ILE A 385 5.24 19.47 -1.52
CA ILE A 385 3.96 19.66 -0.86
C ILE A 385 3.17 20.78 -1.54
N GLY A 386 1.85 20.62 -1.59
CA GLY A 386 0.92 21.62 -2.09
C GLY A 386 0.28 21.23 -3.42
N PRO A 387 -0.58 22.11 -3.97
CA PRO A 387 -1.33 21.80 -5.18
C PRO A 387 -0.41 21.59 -6.38
N VAL A 388 -0.88 20.77 -7.33
CA VAL A 388 -0.22 20.60 -8.63
C VAL A 388 -0.36 21.89 -9.43
N ASN A 389 0.76 22.46 -9.85
CA ASN A 389 0.80 23.68 -10.64
C ASN A 389 1.29 23.41 -12.09
N ARG A 390 1.22 24.42 -12.95
CA ARG A 390 1.63 24.29 -14.36
C ARG A 390 3.10 23.88 -14.53
N HIS A 391 3.99 24.31 -13.64
CA HIS A 391 5.41 23.96 -13.71
C HIS A 391 5.64 22.46 -13.49
N ASP A 392 4.90 21.84 -12.56
CA ASP A 392 4.96 20.40 -12.31
C ASP A 392 4.58 19.58 -13.58
N ILE A 393 3.64 20.07 -14.39
CA ILE A 393 3.24 19.44 -15.66
C ILE A 393 4.34 19.56 -16.72
N MET A 394 4.95 20.74 -16.84
CA MET A 394 6.02 21.00 -17.81
C MET A 394 7.24 20.12 -17.55
N GLU A 395 7.54 19.85 -16.29
CA GLU A 395 8.60 18.96 -15.86
C GLU A 395 8.29 17.50 -16.23
N ALA A 396 7.09 17.02 -15.90
CA ALA A 396 6.62 15.70 -16.29
C ALA A 396 6.62 15.51 -17.82
N LYS A 397 6.33 16.56 -18.58
CA LYS A 397 6.43 16.57 -20.06
C LYS A 397 7.85 16.34 -20.55
N ALA A 398 8.83 17.04 -19.98
CA ALA A 398 10.24 16.85 -20.35
C ALA A 398 10.72 15.42 -20.04
N ILE A 399 10.25 14.83 -18.94
CA ILE A 399 10.56 13.43 -18.59
C ILE A 399 9.89 12.45 -19.55
N LYS A 400 8.63 12.72 -19.94
CA LYS A 400 7.84 11.88 -20.86
C LYS A 400 8.53 11.66 -22.20
N GLU A 401 9.26 12.65 -22.71
CA GLU A 401 10.03 12.54 -23.96
C GLU A 401 11.09 11.43 -23.91
N LYS A 402 11.63 11.13 -22.72
CA LYS A 402 12.63 10.09 -22.51
C LYS A 402 12.02 8.77 -22.04
N ASN A 403 11.02 8.85 -21.16
CA ASN A 403 10.32 7.67 -20.63
C ASN A 403 8.86 8.03 -20.36
N ARG A 404 7.97 7.43 -21.16
CA ARG A 404 6.52 7.65 -21.08
C ARG A 404 5.93 7.28 -19.73
N HIS A 405 6.38 6.19 -19.11
CA HIS A 405 5.84 5.71 -17.83
C HIS A 405 6.28 6.55 -16.64
N LEU A 406 7.42 7.25 -16.75
CA LEU A 406 7.90 8.16 -15.69
C LEU A 406 7.39 9.60 -15.86
N GLY A 407 7.03 10.00 -17.08
CA GLY A 407 6.53 11.34 -17.40
C GLY A 407 5.09 11.58 -16.98
N VAL A 408 4.79 11.38 -15.70
CA VAL A 408 3.46 11.49 -15.10
C VAL A 408 3.52 12.26 -13.77
N VAL A 409 2.36 12.71 -13.30
CA VAL A 409 2.23 13.37 -11.99
C VAL A 409 1.35 12.54 -11.07
N LEU A 410 1.83 12.29 -9.86
CA LEU A 410 1.06 11.70 -8.76
C LEU A 410 0.64 12.82 -7.79
N ALA A 411 -0.66 13.01 -7.62
CA ALA A 411 -1.27 14.03 -6.78
C ALA A 411 -2.03 13.37 -5.62
N PHE A 412 -1.41 13.39 -4.44
CA PHE A 412 -1.97 12.76 -3.25
C PHE A 412 -2.64 13.79 -2.33
N ASN A 413 -3.97 13.71 -2.21
CA ASN A 413 -4.81 14.59 -1.39
C ASN A 413 -4.58 16.10 -1.62
N VAL A 414 -4.21 16.48 -2.83
CA VAL A 414 -3.96 17.87 -3.22
C VAL A 414 -4.82 18.26 -4.43
N LYS A 415 -5.16 19.54 -4.51
CA LYS A 415 -5.88 20.09 -5.65
C LYS A 415 -4.96 20.21 -6.86
N ILE A 416 -5.53 20.07 -8.05
CA ILE A 416 -4.88 20.38 -9.32
C ILE A 416 -5.37 21.76 -9.74
N LEU A 417 -4.45 22.71 -9.94
CA LEU A 417 -4.82 24.07 -10.33
C LEU A 417 -5.36 24.10 -11.77
N PRO A 418 -6.26 25.04 -12.12
CA PRO A 418 -6.88 25.09 -13.45
C PRO A 418 -5.88 25.16 -14.60
N ASP A 419 -4.83 25.98 -14.45
CA ASP A 419 -3.74 26.14 -15.43
C ASP A 419 -2.90 24.86 -15.60
N ALA A 420 -2.71 24.10 -14.52
CA ALA A 420 -2.05 22.80 -14.57
C ALA A 420 -2.92 21.77 -15.31
N LYS A 421 -4.23 21.79 -15.09
CA LYS A 421 -5.16 20.87 -15.75
C LYS A 421 -5.20 21.12 -17.27
N GLU A 422 -5.33 22.38 -17.68
CA GLU A 422 -5.30 22.77 -19.10
C GLU A 422 -3.99 22.36 -19.78
N GLU A 423 -2.84 22.61 -19.14
CA GLU A 423 -1.53 22.22 -19.68
C GLU A 423 -1.42 20.69 -19.79
N SER A 424 -1.93 19.93 -18.81
CA SER A 424 -1.89 18.47 -18.81
C SER A 424 -2.70 17.88 -19.97
N GLU A 425 -3.86 18.45 -20.27
CA GLU A 425 -4.70 18.04 -21.40
C GLU A 425 -4.00 18.34 -22.73
N SER A 426 -3.41 19.54 -22.87
CA SER A 426 -2.73 19.96 -24.10
C SER A 426 -1.42 19.19 -24.38
N SER A 427 -0.67 18.85 -23.33
CA SER A 427 0.61 18.13 -23.40
C SER A 427 0.44 16.61 -23.22
N HIS A 428 -0.81 16.14 -23.06
CA HIS A 428 -1.17 14.74 -22.82
C HIS A 428 -0.41 14.10 -21.64
N ILE A 429 -0.17 14.86 -20.57
CA ILE A 429 0.45 14.33 -19.35
C ILE A 429 -0.62 13.63 -18.53
N ARG A 430 -0.29 12.46 -17.99
CA ARG A 430 -1.23 11.69 -17.16
C ARG A 430 -1.12 12.16 -15.72
N LEU A 431 -2.27 12.50 -15.14
CA LEU A 431 -2.44 12.87 -13.75
C LEU A 431 -3.09 11.70 -13.02
N PHE A 432 -2.46 11.23 -11.96
CA PHE A 432 -3.08 10.30 -11.02
C PHE A 432 -3.42 11.09 -9.76
N GLU A 433 -4.72 11.18 -9.45
CA GLU A 433 -5.20 11.86 -8.25
C GLU A 433 -5.87 10.83 -7.34
N ASP A 434 -5.48 10.82 -6.06
CA ASP A 434 -6.12 9.96 -5.08
C ASP A 434 -5.97 10.53 -3.66
N ARG A 435 -6.81 10.05 -2.74
CA ARG A 435 -6.75 10.33 -1.30
C ARG A 435 -6.20 9.16 -0.49
N VAL A 436 -6.03 7.99 -1.13
CA VAL A 436 -5.47 6.78 -0.53
C VAL A 436 -4.12 6.44 -1.18
N ILE A 437 -3.08 6.32 -0.35
CA ILE A 437 -1.69 6.13 -0.82
C ILE A 437 -1.57 4.91 -1.73
N TYR A 438 -2.16 3.78 -1.34
CA TYR A 438 -2.06 2.53 -2.10
C TYR A 438 -2.87 2.59 -3.39
N SER A 439 -4.07 3.17 -3.36
CA SER A 439 -4.88 3.33 -4.58
C SER A 439 -4.13 4.17 -5.62
N LEU A 440 -3.48 5.26 -5.21
CA LEU A 440 -2.66 6.07 -6.09
C LEU A 440 -1.56 5.27 -6.80
N ILE A 441 -0.81 4.48 -6.01
CA ILE A 441 0.32 3.67 -6.50
C ILE A 441 -0.17 2.48 -7.33
N ASP A 442 -1.23 1.80 -6.88
CA ASP A 442 -1.81 0.64 -7.55
C ASP A 442 -2.40 1.08 -8.90
N ASN A 443 -3.08 2.22 -8.98
CA ASN A 443 -3.60 2.80 -10.23
C ASN A 443 -2.47 3.18 -11.21
N TYR A 444 -1.37 3.73 -10.70
CA TYR A 444 -0.19 4.00 -11.51
C TYR A 444 0.43 2.69 -12.04
N ASN A 445 0.68 1.71 -11.17
CA ASN A 445 1.28 0.43 -11.56
C ASN A 445 0.41 -0.34 -12.55
N ALA A 446 -0.90 -0.40 -12.32
CA ALA A 446 -1.85 -1.04 -13.23
C ALA A 446 -1.82 -0.40 -14.62
N TRP A 447 -1.73 0.93 -14.69
CA TRP A 447 -1.57 1.62 -15.97
C TRP A 447 -0.24 1.27 -16.64
N VAL A 448 0.87 1.25 -15.90
CA VAL A 448 2.18 0.88 -16.47
C VAL A 448 2.14 -0.56 -17.00
N GLU A 449 1.55 -1.49 -16.27
CA GLU A 449 1.39 -2.89 -16.69
C GLU A 449 0.54 -3.02 -17.96
N GLU A 450 -0.62 -2.35 -18.00
CA GLU A 450 -1.54 -2.36 -19.16
C GLU A 450 -0.89 -1.74 -20.41
N ASP A 451 -0.27 -0.57 -20.27
CA ASP A 451 0.38 0.17 -21.36
C ASP A 451 1.59 -0.62 -21.89
N THR A 452 2.36 -1.28 -21.01
CA THR A 452 3.48 -2.15 -21.40
C THR A 452 3.01 -3.42 -22.10
N ALA A 453 1.94 -4.06 -21.62
CA ALA A 453 1.40 -5.28 -22.22
C ALA A 453 0.95 -5.05 -23.67
N HIS A 454 0.31 -3.92 -23.95
CA HIS A 454 -0.10 -3.55 -25.30
C HIS A 454 1.06 -3.23 -26.24
N GLU A 455 2.15 -2.64 -25.74
CA GLU A 455 3.37 -2.43 -26.53
C GLU A 455 4.02 -3.77 -26.89
N GLU A 456 4.12 -4.69 -25.93
CA GLU A 456 4.69 -6.02 -26.16
C GLU A 456 3.86 -6.87 -27.13
N ASP A 457 2.53 -6.81 -27.04
CA ASP A 457 1.63 -7.51 -27.95
C ASP A 457 1.68 -6.93 -29.37
N ALA A 458 1.80 -5.60 -29.51
CA ALA A 458 1.92 -4.95 -30.81
C ALA A 458 3.24 -5.34 -31.51
N VAL A 459 4.37 -5.30 -30.80
CA VAL A 459 5.68 -5.70 -31.35
C VAL A 459 5.69 -7.19 -31.71
N PHE A 460 5.15 -8.05 -30.85
CA PHE A 460 5.12 -9.49 -31.12
C PHE A 460 4.24 -9.85 -32.34
N ALA A 461 3.14 -9.12 -32.56
CA ALA A 461 2.25 -9.34 -33.70
C ALA A 461 2.90 -9.02 -35.07
N GLU A 462 3.96 -8.20 -35.09
CA GLU A 462 4.74 -7.89 -36.30
C GLU A 462 5.74 -8.98 -36.67
N PHE A 463 6.17 -9.83 -35.72
CA PHE A 463 7.13 -10.89 -36.01
C PHE A 463 6.55 -11.99 -36.90
N THR A 464 7.46 -12.67 -37.61
CA THR A 464 7.11 -13.87 -38.37
C THR A 464 6.52 -14.94 -37.45
N PRO A 465 5.26 -15.40 -37.67
CA PRO A 465 4.66 -16.46 -36.86
C PRO A 465 5.47 -17.74 -36.93
N ILE A 466 5.65 -18.42 -35.80
CA ILE A 466 6.34 -19.71 -35.77
C ILE A 466 5.34 -20.81 -36.14
N SER A 467 5.56 -21.49 -37.25
CA SER A 467 4.66 -22.53 -37.72
C SER A 467 5.37 -23.63 -38.49
N LYS A 468 4.82 -24.83 -38.39
CA LYS A 468 5.19 -26.04 -39.12
C LYS A 468 3.98 -26.51 -39.91
N PHE A 469 4.17 -26.83 -41.18
CA PHE A 469 3.10 -27.36 -42.03
C PHE A 469 3.61 -28.44 -42.99
N THR A 470 2.71 -29.34 -43.38
CA THR A 470 2.99 -30.47 -44.27
C THR A 470 2.27 -30.30 -45.60
N PHE A 471 2.94 -30.60 -46.71
CA PHE A 471 2.30 -30.70 -48.03
C PHE A 471 1.61 -32.07 -48.16
N LEU A 472 0.29 -32.05 -48.32
CA LEU A 472 -0.56 -33.24 -48.47
C LEU A 472 -0.38 -33.95 -49.82
N LYS A 473 -0.21 -35.26 -49.77
CA LYS A 473 -0.11 -36.14 -50.94
C LYS A 473 -1.36 -36.13 -51.82
N GLY A 474 -1.18 -36.01 -53.13
CA GLY A 474 -2.27 -36.01 -54.11
C GLY A 474 -3.07 -34.71 -54.17
N TYR A 475 -2.71 -33.67 -53.40
CA TYR A 475 -3.38 -32.37 -53.39
C TYR A 475 -2.61 -31.32 -54.20
N VAL A 476 -2.21 -31.67 -55.42
CA VAL A 476 -1.60 -30.75 -56.39
C VAL A 476 -2.69 -30.13 -57.25
N PHE A 477 -2.88 -28.82 -57.15
CA PHE A 477 -3.86 -28.08 -57.96
C PHE A 477 -3.20 -27.36 -59.14
N ARG A 478 -1.96 -26.88 -58.97
CA ARG A 478 -1.20 -26.20 -60.01
C ARG A 478 0.30 -26.31 -59.75
N ASN A 479 1.08 -26.69 -60.77
CA ASN A 479 2.51 -26.97 -60.62
C ASN A 479 3.42 -25.75 -60.49
N ASN A 480 3.08 -24.61 -61.13
CA ASN A 480 3.84 -23.35 -61.05
C ASN A 480 3.02 -22.12 -61.52
N ASN A 481 3.57 -20.93 -61.27
CA ASN A 481 3.07 -19.61 -61.72
C ASN A 481 1.60 -19.25 -61.39
N PRO A 482 1.15 -19.27 -60.13
CA PRO A 482 1.84 -19.73 -58.92
C PRO A 482 1.62 -21.24 -58.70
N ALA A 483 2.52 -21.89 -57.97
CA ALA A 483 2.25 -23.24 -57.48
C ALA A 483 1.08 -23.18 -56.49
N VAL A 484 0.12 -24.11 -56.62
CA VAL A 484 -1.04 -24.21 -55.74
C VAL A 484 -1.19 -25.65 -55.29
N PHE A 485 -1.15 -25.87 -53.98
CA PHE A 485 -1.17 -27.21 -53.39
C PHE A 485 -1.81 -27.22 -52.00
N GLY A 486 -2.35 -28.36 -51.59
CA GLY A 486 -2.97 -28.56 -50.28
C GLY A 486 -1.92 -28.73 -49.19
N ILE A 487 -2.08 -28.01 -48.09
CA ILE A 487 -1.23 -28.15 -46.90
C ILE A 487 -2.08 -28.40 -45.67
N ARG A 488 -1.48 -29.00 -44.64
CA ARG A 488 -2.02 -29.03 -43.27
C ARG A 488 -1.07 -28.30 -42.34
N VAL A 489 -1.60 -27.39 -41.53
CA VAL A 489 -0.82 -26.72 -40.47
C VAL A 489 -0.68 -27.68 -39.29
N ASP A 490 0.54 -28.13 -39.00
CA ASP A 490 0.79 -29.11 -37.94
C ASP A 490 1.04 -28.43 -36.58
N VAL A 491 1.67 -27.26 -36.56
CA VAL A 491 1.93 -26.47 -35.35
C VAL A 491 1.82 -24.97 -35.66
N GLY A 492 1.22 -24.22 -34.73
CA GLY A 492 1.14 -22.76 -34.77
C GLY A 492 0.12 -22.23 -35.77
N THR A 493 0.31 -20.98 -36.19
CA THR A 493 -0.57 -20.31 -37.17
C THR A 493 0.24 -19.85 -38.38
N LEU A 494 -0.24 -20.21 -39.57
CA LEU A 494 0.36 -19.82 -40.84
C LEU A 494 -0.38 -18.61 -41.42
N LYS A 495 0.35 -17.59 -41.87
CA LYS A 495 -0.21 -16.38 -42.52
C LYS A 495 0.31 -16.27 -43.96
N HIS A 496 -0.42 -15.53 -44.80
CA HIS A 496 0.11 -15.14 -46.11
C HIS A 496 1.26 -14.12 -45.96
N LYS A 497 2.04 -13.94 -47.04
CA LYS A 497 3.24 -13.09 -47.12
C LYS A 497 4.39 -13.51 -46.20
N ILE A 498 4.35 -14.73 -45.66
CA ILE A 498 5.38 -15.26 -44.77
C ILE A 498 6.39 -16.12 -45.55
N PRO A 499 7.70 -15.88 -45.41
CA PRO A 499 8.72 -16.76 -45.96
C PRO A 499 8.76 -18.10 -45.20
N PHE A 500 9.09 -19.17 -45.92
CA PHE A 500 9.23 -20.49 -45.34
C PHE A 500 10.46 -21.24 -45.88
N MET A 501 10.91 -22.22 -45.11
CA MET A 501 12.08 -23.06 -45.38
C MET A 501 11.73 -24.55 -45.39
N ASN A 502 12.54 -25.33 -46.09
CA ASN A 502 12.51 -26.79 -46.00
C ASN A 502 13.23 -27.29 -44.74
N LYS A 503 13.20 -28.61 -44.51
CA LYS A 503 13.89 -29.27 -43.40
C LYS A 503 15.41 -29.04 -43.34
N ASP A 504 16.03 -28.71 -44.47
CA ASP A 504 17.47 -28.40 -44.55
C ASP A 504 17.75 -26.91 -44.32
N GLY A 505 16.75 -26.10 -43.97
CA GLY A 505 16.91 -24.65 -43.72
C GLY A 505 17.08 -23.80 -44.96
N ARG A 506 16.80 -24.32 -46.16
CA ARG A 506 16.83 -23.51 -47.39
C ARG A 506 15.49 -22.80 -47.55
N LYS A 507 15.52 -21.49 -47.77
CA LYS A 507 14.31 -20.72 -48.11
C LYS A 507 13.72 -21.26 -49.40
N VAL A 508 12.46 -21.71 -49.36
CA VAL A 508 11.76 -22.30 -50.51
C VAL A 508 10.97 -21.22 -51.25
N GLY A 509 10.26 -20.36 -50.52
CA GLY A 509 9.44 -19.31 -51.12
C GLY A 509 8.76 -18.44 -50.07
N VAL A 510 7.78 -17.66 -50.52
CA VAL A 510 6.89 -16.83 -49.68
C VAL A 510 5.46 -17.21 -49.99
N ILE A 511 4.68 -17.48 -48.95
CA ILE A 511 3.25 -17.83 -49.11
C ILE A 511 2.54 -16.63 -49.72
N HIS A 512 1.98 -16.79 -50.91
CA HIS A 512 1.26 -15.72 -51.58
C HIS A 512 -0.17 -15.59 -51.05
N GLN A 513 -0.89 -16.71 -50.95
CA GLN A 513 -2.29 -16.75 -50.55
C GLN A 513 -2.65 -18.09 -49.92
N LEU A 514 -3.60 -18.06 -48.98
CA LEU A 514 -4.21 -19.25 -48.38
C LEU A 514 -5.70 -19.25 -48.70
N GLN A 515 -6.26 -20.43 -49.01
CA GLN A 515 -7.68 -20.60 -49.30
C GLN A 515 -8.25 -21.79 -48.53
N HIS A 516 -9.40 -21.56 -47.88
CA HIS A 516 -10.21 -22.59 -47.23
C HIS A 516 -11.58 -22.61 -47.89
N GLU A 517 -12.01 -23.76 -48.40
CA GLU A 517 -13.30 -23.94 -49.10
C GLU A 517 -13.56 -22.89 -50.22
N GLY A 518 -12.52 -22.58 -51.00
CA GLY A 518 -12.60 -21.62 -52.11
C GLY A 518 -12.63 -20.14 -51.70
N LYS A 519 -12.58 -19.83 -50.40
CA LYS A 519 -12.48 -18.46 -49.89
C LYS A 519 -11.06 -18.13 -49.44
N THR A 520 -10.61 -16.92 -49.73
CA THR A 520 -9.31 -16.43 -49.28
C THR A 520 -9.33 -16.19 -47.78
N VAL A 521 -8.35 -16.74 -47.07
CA VAL A 521 -8.18 -16.55 -45.62
C VAL A 521 -6.85 -15.84 -45.34
N THR A 522 -6.84 -15.03 -44.28
CA THR A 522 -5.63 -14.31 -43.85
C THR A 522 -4.66 -15.20 -43.08
N SER A 523 -5.18 -16.26 -42.46
CA SER A 523 -4.41 -17.22 -41.67
C SER A 523 -5.05 -18.60 -41.63
N ALA A 524 -4.24 -19.64 -41.44
CA ALA A 524 -4.66 -21.00 -41.14
C ALA A 524 -4.08 -21.45 -39.79
N LYS A 525 -4.91 -22.01 -38.92
CA LYS A 525 -4.54 -22.48 -37.58
C LYS A 525 -4.15 -23.96 -37.60
N GLN A 526 -3.47 -24.41 -36.56
CA GLN A 526 -3.13 -25.82 -36.33
C GLN A 526 -4.33 -26.76 -36.55
N GLY A 527 -4.08 -27.84 -37.28
CA GLY A 527 -5.07 -28.84 -37.68
C GLY A 527 -5.85 -28.50 -38.95
N GLN A 528 -5.82 -27.26 -39.44
CA GLN A 528 -6.56 -26.88 -40.64
C GLN A 528 -5.82 -27.31 -41.91
N GLU A 529 -6.61 -27.77 -42.89
CA GLU A 529 -6.16 -28.08 -44.24
C GLU A 529 -6.61 -26.96 -45.19
N VAL A 530 -5.66 -26.36 -45.91
CA VAL A 530 -5.92 -25.21 -46.79
C VAL A 530 -5.14 -25.35 -48.09
N ALA A 531 -5.66 -24.77 -49.16
CA ALA A 531 -4.89 -24.60 -50.39
C ALA A 531 -3.92 -23.42 -50.21
N CYS A 532 -2.64 -23.68 -50.42
CA CYS A 532 -1.56 -22.71 -50.34
C CYS A 532 -1.05 -22.37 -51.74
N SER A 533 -0.91 -21.07 -52.03
CA SER A 533 -0.33 -20.58 -53.26
C SER A 533 1.05 -19.97 -53.00
N VAL A 534 2.04 -20.32 -53.82
CA VAL A 534 3.42 -19.83 -53.72
C VAL A 534 3.92 -19.39 -55.11
N GLN A 535 4.38 -18.16 -55.22
CA GLN A 535 4.98 -17.62 -56.46
C GLN A 535 6.42 -18.13 -56.63
N ASP A 536 6.87 -18.21 -57.89
CA ASP A 536 8.25 -18.60 -58.28
C ASP A 536 8.74 -19.98 -57.77
N VAL A 537 7.81 -20.83 -57.35
CA VAL A 537 8.08 -22.21 -56.90
C VAL A 537 7.47 -23.19 -57.90
N THR A 538 8.17 -24.31 -58.15
CA THR A 538 7.68 -25.42 -58.98
C THR A 538 7.61 -26.70 -58.16
N ILE A 539 6.42 -27.32 -58.16
CA ILE A 539 6.17 -28.62 -57.51
C ILE A 539 6.98 -29.71 -58.22
N GLY A 540 7.65 -30.57 -57.45
CA GLY A 540 8.55 -31.61 -57.96
C GLY A 540 9.98 -31.13 -58.23
N ARG A 541 10.30 -29.84 -57.97
CA ARG A 541 11.67 -29.31 -58.05
C ARG A 541 12.12 -28.63 -56.76
N GLN A 542 11.30 -27.74 -56.20
CA GLN A 542 11.62 -27.04 -54.94
C GLN A 542 10.72 -27.43 -53.77
N ILE A 543 9.53 -27.97 -54.06
CA ILE A 543 8.55 -28.43 -53.08
C ILE A 543 8.04 -29.80 -53.49
N PHE A 544 7.88 -30.72 -52.54
CA PHE A 544 7.53 -32.11 -52.78
C PHE A 544 6.39 -32.55 -51.85
N GLU A 545 5.51 -33.42 -52.36
CA GLU A 545 4.45 -34.03 -51.55
C GLU A 545 5.05 -34.80 -50.36
N ASP A 546 4.29 -34.91 -49.26
CA ASP A 546 4.69 -35.55 -48.00
C ASP A 546 5.88 -34.87 -47.28
N GLU A 547 6.35 -33.70 -47.74
CA GLU A 547 7.39 -32.94 -47.04
C GLU A 547 6.83 -31.93 -46.03
N VAL A 548 7.66 -31.68 -45.01
CA VAL A 548 7.42 -30.72 -43.93
C VAL A 548 8.21 -29.45 -44.17
N TYR A 549 7.55 -28.32 -43.93
CA TYR A 549 8.09 -26.98 -44.06
C TYR A 549 7.90 -26.17 -42.78
N TYR A 550 8.76 -25.17 -42.58
CA TYR A 550 8.76 -24.29 -41.41
C TYR A 550 8.71 -22.84 -41.84
N THR A 551 8.04 -21.97 -41.11
CA THR A 551 8.19 -20.52 -41.32
C THR A 551 9.62 -20.08 -41.02
N LEU A 552 10.07 -19.01 -41.67
CA LEU A 552 11.46 -18.55 -41.59
C LEU A 552 11.52 -17.13 -41.02
N PRO A 553 11.58 -16.96 -39.68
CA PRO A 553 11.78 -15.65 -39.07
C PRO A 553 13.14 -15.05 -39.44
N HIS A 554 13.23 -13.72 -39.45
CA HIS A 554 14.51 -13.04 -39.59
C HIS A 554 15.38 -13.25 -38.34
N SER A 555 16.71 -13.22 -38.49
CA SER A 555 17.66 -13.47 -37.36
C SER A 555 17.41 -12.56 -36.15
N HIS A 556 17.12 -11.27 -36.40
CA HIS A 556 16.75 -10.29 -35.38
C HIS A 556 15.45 -10.68 -34.63
N GLU A 557 14.42 -11.12 -35.37
CA GLU A 557 13.12 -11.52 -34.80
C GLU A 557 13.31 -12.78 -33.94
N ALA A 558 14.00 -13.79 -34.48
CA ALA A 558 14.29 -15.03 -33.77
C ALA A 558 15.07 -14.78 -32.47
N LYS A 559 16.02 -13.84 -32.46
CA LYS A 559 16.74 -13.40 -31.25
C LYS A 559 15.81 -12.77 -30.22
N GLN A 560 14.95 -11.84 -30.65
CA GLN A 560 14.01 -11.17 -29.75
C GLN A 560 13.00 -12.17 -29.18
N ILE A 561 12.48 -13.07 -30.01
CA ILE A 561 11.56 -14.12 -29.56
C ILE A 561 12.24 -15.01 -28.52
N LEU A 562 13.46 -15.50 -28.79
CA LEU A 562 14.22 -16.34 -27.85
C LEU A 562 14.52 -15.65 -26.50
N LYS A 563 14.87 -14.36 -26.50
CA LYS A 563 15.28 -13.65 -25.28
C LYS A 563 14.10 -13.08 -24.48
N LYS A 564 13.08 -12.56 -25.17
CA LYS A 564 12.03 -11.74 -24.55
C LYS A 564 10.63 -12.35 -24.69
N TYR A 565 10.31 -13.00 -25.81
CA TYR A 565 8.94 -13.42 -26.13
C TYR A 565 8.68 -14.93 -26.14
N MET A 566 9.61 -15.77 -25.64
CA MET A 566 9.41 -17.23 -25.58
C MET A 566 8.13 -17.64 -24.84
N HIS A 567 7.77 -16.88 -23.79
CA HIS A 567 6.58 -17.13 -22.97
C HIS A 567 5.26 -16.91 -23.74
N LYS A 568 5.27 -16.21 -24.89
CA LYS A 568 4.10 -15.99 -25.76
C LYS A 568 3.84 -17.16 -26.72
N LEU A 569 4.79 -18.10 -26.85
CA LEU A 569 4.66 -19.28 -27.71
C LEU A 569 4.11 -20.47 -26.92
N SER A 570 3.27 -21.29 -27.55
CA SER A 570 2.87 -22.60 -27.02
C SER A 570 4.08 -23.55 -26.91
N PRO A 571 4.02 -24.60 -26.07
CA PRO A 571 5.12 -25.56 -25.93
C PRO A 571 5.59 -26.17 -27.27
N ASP A 572 4.65 -26.42 -28.19
CA ASP A 572 4.95 -26.96 -29.51
C ASP A 572 5.61 -25.91 -30.42
N GLU A 573 5.16 -24.66 -30.38
CA GLU A 573 5.79 -23.55 -31.12
C GLU A 573 7.21 -23.26 -30.61
N GLN A 574 7.45 -23.38 -29.30
CA GLN A 574 8.79 -23.25 -28.72
C GLN A 574 9.74 -24.33 -29.25
N GLN A 575 9.27 -25.58 -29.34
CA GLN A 575 10.05 -26.67 -29.94
C GLN A 575 10.35 -26.40 -31.41
N VAL A 576 9.36 -25.93 -32.17
CA VAL A 576 9.53 -25.57 -33.58
C VAL A 576 10.55 -24.43 -33.75
N LEU A 577 10.48 -23.37 -32.94
CA LEU A 577 11.44 -22.27 -32.99
C LEU A 577 12.86 -22.75 -32.69
N ASN A 578 13.04 -23.56 -31.63
CA ASN A 578 14.33 -24.13 -31.30
C ASN A 578 14.89 -24.98 -32.45
N LYS A 579 14.03 -25.75 -33.13
CA LYS A 579 14.42 -26.53 -34.30
C LYS A 579 14.81 -25.66 -35.49
N ILE A 580 14.06 -24.58 -35.77
CA ILE A 580 14.40 -23.61 -36.82
C ILE A 580 15.78 -23.00 -36.55
N VAL A 581 16.03 -22.57 -35.31
CA VAL A 581 17.29 -21.95 -34.90
C VAL A 581 18.45 -22.93 -35.00
N GLU A 582 18.26 -24.18 -34.57
CA GLU A 582 19.26 -25.25 -34.73
C GLU A 582 19.65 -25.45 -36.20
N ILE A 583 18.66 -25.63 -37.08
CA ILE A 583 18.88 -25.83 -38.52
C ILE A 583 19.55 -24.61 -39.17
N GLN A 584 19.14 -23.39 -38.80
CA GLN A 584 19.73 -22.17 -39.36
C GLN A 584 21.16 -21.95 -38.88
N ARG A 585 21.49 -22.32 -37.63
CA ARG A 585 22.84 -22.20 -37.07
C ARG A 585 23.86 -23.14 -37.69
N GLU A 586 23.43 -24.28 -38.23
CA GLU A 586 24.29 -25.15 -39.04
C GLU A 586 24.80 -24.45 -40.33
N LYS A 587 24.09 -23.40 -40.79
CA LYS A 587 24.46 -22.62 -41.97
C LYS A 587 25.09 -21.28 -41.63
N ASP A 588 24.54 -20.60 -40.65
CA ASP A 588 24.99 -19.30 -40.17
C ASP A 588 25.03 -19.35 -38.64
N ALA A 589 26.22 -19.56 -38.08
CA ALA A 589 26.44 -19.66 -36.64
C ALA A 589 25.99 -18.40 -35.87
N SER A 590 25.82 -17.25 -36.55
CA SER A 590 25.34 -15.99 -35.95
C SER A 590 23.81 -15.85 -35.91
N TYR A 591 23.07 -16.80 -36.49
CA TYR A 591 21.62 -16.76 -36.52
C TYR A 591 21.02 -16.77 -35.10
N ALA A 592 20.18 -15.77 -34.84
CA ALA A 592 19.53 -15.51 -33.55
C ALA A 592 20.51 -15.27 -32.37
N TYR A 593 21.69 -14.70 -32.63
CA TYR A 593 22.70 -14.36 -31.61
C TYR A 593 22.59 -12.92 -31.08
#